data_AF-A0A7S0QNH2-F1
#
_entry.id   AF-A0A7S0QNH2-F1
#
_cell.length_a   1.000
_cell.length_b   1.000
_cell.length_c   1.000
_cell.angle_alpha   90.00
_cell.angle_beta   90.00
_cell.angle_gamma   90.00
#
_symmetry.space_group_name_H-M   'P 1'
#
loop_
_entity.id
_entity.type
_entity.pdbx_description
1 polymer ?
#
loop_
_entity_poly.entity_id
_entity_poly.type
_entity_poly.pdbx_seq_one_letter_code
_entity_poly.pdbx_strand_id
1 'polypeptide(L)'
;AQGTFLLGLSFSCSDCGSTVSKLPEERIEGTSTKKLKLLGLLPKKNYTYTVLMDGVDSKVTGNFRTLPASSDNVSTSFTFLVTSCAQSGSEHPVYDRMREERAHFLLHLGDFHYQNIDTNDQSRYDAGYEMVLKPGSKPASFYLSTAT
;
A
#
# COMPACT_ATOMS: atom_id res chain seq x y z
N ALA A 1 17.43 16.72 -10.11
CA ALA A 1 16.96 16.42 -11.48
C ALA A 1 15.68 15.60 -11.34
N GLN A 2 14.55 16.10 -11.83
CA GLN A 2 13.33 15.30 -11.90
C GLN A 2 13.51 14.31 -13.06
N GLY A 3 13.91 13.09 -12.73
CA GLY A 3 14.02 12.02 -13.72
C GLY A 3 12.63 11.55 -14.12
N THR A 4 12.40 11.38 -15.42
CA THR A 4 11.22 10.69 -15.94
C THR A 4 11.47 9.19 -15.83
N PHE A 5 10.55 8.45 -15.22
CA PHE A 5 10.58 6.99 -15.14
C PHE A 5 9.21 6.41 -15.47
N LEU A 6 9.21 5.16 -15.92
CA LEU A 6 8.03 4.33 -16.11
C LEU A 6 7.75 3.56 -14.81
N LEU A 7 6.52 3.63 -14.32
CA LEU A 7 6.09 2.90 -13.13
C LEU A 7 5.05 1.86 -13.51
N GLY A 8 5.29 0.61 -13.13
CA GLY A 8 4.33 -0.48 -13.28
C GLY A 8 4.18 -1.30 -12.01
N LEU A 9 3.45 -2.40 -12.13
CA LEU A 9 3.26 -3.35 -11.03
C LEU A 9 3.16 -4.76 -11.58
N SER A 10 4.02 -5.64 -11.09
CA SER A 10 3.89 -7.09 -11.25
C SER A 10 3.16 -7.66 -10.05
N PHE A 11 2.24 -8.60 -10.26
CA PHE A 11 1.49 -9.22 -9.17
C PHE A 11 1.14 -10.68 -9.49
N SER A 12 1.04 -11.51 -8.46
CA SER A 12 0.68 -12.93 -8.60
C SER A 12 -0.26 -13.36 -7.50
N CYS A 13 -1.22 -14.21 -7.84
CA CYS A 13 -2.05 -14.87 -6.84
C CYS A 13 -1.27 -16.02 -6.21
N SER A 14 -0.92 -15.88 -4.93
CA SER A 14 -0.20 -16.91 -4.17
C SER A 14 -1.00 -18.20 -4.01
N ASP A 15 -2.33 -18.12 -4.12
CA ASP A 15 -3.25 -19.24 -3.90
C ASP A 15 -3.74 -19.92 -5.20
N CYS A 16 -3.34 -19.43 -6.39
CA CYS A 16 -4.01 -19.78 -7.66
C CYS A 16 -3.09 -20.50 -8.68
N GLY A 17 -1.87 -20.86 -8.29
CA GLY A 17 -0.83 -21.26 -9.24
C GLY A 17 -0.22 -20.02 -9.91
N SER A 18 1.11 -20.02 -9.99
CA SER A 18 2.02 -18.85 -10.03
C SER A 18 1.96 -17.94 -11.28
N THR A 19 0.79 -17.68 -11.85
CA THR A 19 0.66 -16.75 -12.98
C THR A 19 0.95 -15.33 -12.49
N VAL A 20 2.03 -14.76 -13.00
CA VAL A 20 2.41 -13.36 -12.78
C VAL A 20 1.72 -12.52 -13.85
N SER A 21 0.90 -11.58 -13.40
CA SER A 21 0.31 -10.54 -14.23
C SER A 21 1.12 -9.27 -14.08
N LYS A 22 1.18 -8.46 -15.15
CA LYS A 22 1.80 -7.14 -15.14
C LYS A 22 0.79 -6.09 -15.58
N LEU A 23 0.71 -4.99 -14.85
CA LEU A 23 0.07 -3.78 -15.36
C LEU A 23 1.04 -3.04 -16.29
N PRO A 24 0.53 -2.41 -17.36
CA PRO A 24 1.36 -1.59 -18.24
C PRO A 24 2.00 -0.46 -17.43
N GLU A 25 3.25 -0.14 -17.77
CA GLU A 25 3.95 0.94 -17.09
C GLU A 25 3.45 2.30 -17.58
N GLU A 26 3.22 3.20 -16.65
CA GLU A 26 2.79 4.56 -16.93
C GLU A 26 3.93 5.54 -16.67
N ARG A 27 4.04 6.54 -17.52
CA ARG A 27 5.05 7.59 -17.33
C ARG A 27 4.68 8.48 -16.14
N ILE A 28 5.66 8.71 -15.27
CA ILE A 28 5.55 9.67 -14.17
C ILE A 28 6.29 10.95 -14.54
N GLU A 29 5.56 12.06 -14.59
CA GLU A 29 6.06 13.42 -14.76
C GLU A 29 5.44 14.29 -13.65
N GLY A 30 6.26 15.05 -12.93
CA GLY A 30 5.83 16.12 -12.02
C GLY A 30 5.23 15.73 -10.66
N THR A 31 4.52 14.60 -10.53
CA THR A 31 3.92 14.16 -9.25
C THR A 31 4.75 13.06 -8.57
N SER A 32 4.85 13.10 -7.24
CA SER A 32 5.46 12.05 -6.41
C SER A 32 4.59 10.79 -6.30
N THR A 33 3.28 10.90 -6.58
CA THR A 33 2.30 9.83 -6.33
C THR A 33 1.60 9.38 -7.61
N LYS A 34 1.33 8.07 -7.70
CA LYS A 34 0.49 7.44 -8.73
C LYS A 34 -0.43 6.38 -8.12
N LYS A 35 -1.54 6.12 -8.81
CA LYS A 35 -2.54 5.11 -8.43
C LYS A 35 -2.71 4.10 -9.55
N LEU A 36 -2.41 2.84 -9.27
CA LEU A 36 -2.59 1.73 -10.20
C LEU A 36 -3.84 0.93 -9.80
N LYS A 37 -4.70 0.60 -10.77
CA LYS A 37 -5.93 -0.18 -10.53
C LYS A 37 -5.76 -1.60 -11.04
N LEU A 38 -5.77 -2.56 -10.11
CA LEU A 38 -5.80 -3.98 -10.45
C LEU A 38 -7.26 -4.43 -10.62
N LEU A 39 -7.55 -5.12 -11.72
CA LEU A 39 -8.88 -5.63 -12.07
C LEU A 39 -8.85 -7.15 -12.24
N GLY A 40 -10.01 -7.79 -12.18
CA GLY A 40 -10.14 -9.24 -12.43
C GLY A 40 -9.56 -10.12 -11.32
N LEU A 41 -9.35 -9.57 -10.12
CA LEU A 41 -8.83 -10.33 -9.00
C LEU A 41 -9.90 -11.28 -8.45
N LEU A 42 -9.52 -12.52 -8.21
CA LEU A 42 -10.36 -13.52 -7.55
C LEU A 42 -10.63 -13.15 -6.09
N PRO A 43 -11.83 -13.40 -5.56
CA PRO A 43 -12.21 -13.06 -4.19
C PRO A 43 -11.54 -13.95 -3.14
N LYS A 44 -11.31 -13.42 -1.94
CA LYS A 44 -10.69 -14.10 -0.79
C LYS A 44 -9.32 -14.73 -1.08
N LYS A 45 -8.56 -14.18 -2.02
CA LYS A 45 -7.24 -14.69 -2.42
C LYS A 45 -6.12 -13.77 -1.98
N ASN A 46 -4.99 -14.36 -1.63
CA ASN A 46 -3.75 -13.67 -1.32
C ASN A 46 -2.98 -13.37 -2.60
N TYR A 47 -2.47 -12.14 -2.70
CA TYR A 47 -1.64 -11.67 -3.78
C TYR A 47 -0.36 -11.07 -3.22
N THR A 48 0.73 -11.29 -3.94
CA THR A 48 1.96 -10.52 -3.80
C THR A 48 2.08 -9.56 -4.97
N TYR A 49 2.74 -8.42 -4.74
CA TYR A 49 3.08 -7.47 -5.78
C TYR A 49 4.49 -6.93 -5.62
N THR A 50 5.08 -6.52 -6.74
CA THR A 50 6.34 -5.80 -6.83
C THR A 50 6.14 -4.58 -7.73
N VAL A 51 6.61 -3.42 -7.28
CA VAL A 51 6.62 -2.21 -8.11
C VAL A 51 7.69 -2.34 -9.18
N LEU A 52 7.35 -2.07 -10.43
CA LEU A 52 8.27 -2.02 -11.57
C LEU A 52 8.74 -0.58 -11.78
N MET A 53 10.04 -0.39 -12.00
CA MET A 53 10.62 0.87 -12.46
C MET A 53 11.41 0.61 -13.74
N ASP A 54 11.02 1.27 -14.83
CA ASP A 54 11.64 1.14 -16.16
C ASP A 54 11.80 -0.32 -16.62
N GLY A 55 10.76 -1.12 -16.43
CA GLY A 55 10.68 -2.53 -16.82
C GLY A 55 11.32 -3.51 -15.83
N VAL A 56 11.93 -3.03 -14.74
CA VAL A 56 12.69 -3.83 -13.78
C VAL A 56 11.97 -3.89 -12.43
N ASP A 57 11.91 -5.10 -11.84
CA ASP A 57 11.40 -5.28 -10.48
C ASP A 57 12.23 -4.46 -9.47
N SER A 58 11.56 -3.61 -8.71
CA SER A 58 12.17 -2.84 -7.63
C SER A 58 12.22 -3.65 -6.32
N LYS A 59 12.83 -3.06 -5.28
CA LYS A 59 12.80 -3.62 -3.92
C LYS A 59 11.48 -3.37 -3.18
N VAL A 60 10.57 -2.60 -3.76
CA VAL A 60 9.28 -2.28 -3.14
C VAL A 60 8.30 -3.39 -3.47
N THR A 61 8.11 -4.26 -2.48
CA THR A 61 7.20 -5.41 -2.55
C THR A 61 6.18 -5.35 -1.44
N GLY A 62 5.01 -5.94 -1.68
CA GLY A 62 4.00 -6.08 -0.65
C GLY A 62 3.05 -7.23 -0.95
N ASN A 63 2.04 -7.35 -0.11
CA ASN A 63 0.98 -8.32 -0.26
C ASN A 63 -0.37 -7.73 0.14
N PHE A 64 -1.43 -8.33 -0.36
CA PHE A 64 -2.79 -8.00 0.02
C PHE A 64 -3.70 -9.21 -0.19
N ARG A 65 -4.87 -9.16 0.43
CA ARG A 65 -5.90 -10.19 0.27
C ARG A 65 -7.17 -9.51 -0.22
N THR A 66 -7.76 -10.07 -1.26
CA THR A 66 -9.05 -9.55 -1.75
C THR A 66 -10.18 -9.90 -0.80
N LEU A 67 -11.17 -9.02 -0.75
CA LEU A 67 -12.39 -9.24 0.02
C LEU A 67 -13.22 -10.40 -0.59
N PRO A 68 -14.17 -10.97 0.17
CA PRO A 68 -15.21 -11.84 -0.38
C PRO A 68 -15.96 -11.18 -1.53
N ALA A 69 -16.48 -11.98 -2.46
CA ALA A 69 -17.32 -11.43 -3.51
C ALA A 69 -18.66 -11.00 -2.91
N SER A 70 -19.14 -9.82 -3.33
CA SER A 70 -20.40 -9.26 -2.85
C SER A 70 -21.62 -10.13 -3.24
N SER A 71 -21.47 -10.98 -4.26
CA SER A 71 -22.49 -11.91 -4.74
C SER A 71 -22.68 -13.13 -3.85
N ASP A 72 -21.78 -13.38 -2.91
CA ASP A 72 -21.69 -14.70 -2.29
C ASP A 72 -22.83 -15.00 -1.32
N ASN A 73 -23.68 -14.03 -0.91
CA ASN A 73 -24.74 -14.21 0.12
C ASN A 73 -24.28 -15.01 1.36
N VAL A 74 -22.97 -14.98 1.61
CA VAL A 74 -22.29 -15.73 2.66
C VAL A 74 -21.69 -14.72 3.60
N SER A 75 -22.13 -14.78 4.85
CA SER A 75 -21.49 -14.04 5.94
C SER A 75 -20.06 -14.54 6.11
N THR A 76 -19.09 -13.64 6.10
CA THR A 76 -17.70 -13.95 6.48
C THR A 76 -17.36 -13.27 7.79
N SER A 77 -16.64 -13.97 8.66
CA SER A 77 -15.92 -13.32 9.75
C SER A 77 -14.76 -12.51 9.18
N PHE A 78 -14.52 -11.33 9.75
CA PHE A 78 -13.37 -10.50 9.44
C PHE A 78 -12.82 -9.88 10.72
N THR A 79 -11.53 -9.56 10.65
CA THR A 79 -10.78 -8.82 11.67
C THR A 79 -10.23 -7.58 10.99
N PHE A 80 -10.30 -6.43 11.65
CA PHE A 80 -9.76 -5.18 11.13
C PHE A 80 -9.07 -4.41 12.23
N LEU A 81 -8.13 -3.57 11.84
CA LEU A 81 -7.46 -2.63 12.73
C LEU A 81 -8.06 -1.24 12.55
N VAL A 82 -8.08 -0.47 13.64
CA VAL A 82 -8.44 0.94 13.63
C VAL A 82 -7.29 1.71 14.25
N THR A 83 -6.86 2.78 13.59
CA THR A 83 -5.76 3.61 14.06
C THR A 83 -5.97 5.08 13.73
N SER A 84 -5.30 5.95 14.47
CA SER A 84 -5.25 7.38 14.23
C SER A 84 -4.05 7.96 14.97
N CYS A 85 -3.75 9.23 14.69
CA CYS A 85 -2.96 10.07 15.57
C CYS A 85 -1.55 9.55 15.90
N ALA A 86 -0.92 8.85 14.96
CA ALA A 86 0.47 8.48 15.11
C ALA A 86 1.36 9.71 14.87
N GLN A 87 2.28 9.99 15.79
CA GLN A 87 3.28 11.03 15.58
C GLN A 87 4.02 10.81 14.25
N SER A 88 4.22 11.87 13.47
CA SER A 88 4.81 11.77 12.13
C SER A 88 6.22 11.20 12.18
N GLY A 89 6.47 10.18 11.36
CA GLY A 89 7.75 9.47 11.33
C GLY A 89 8.03 8.59 12.55
N SER A 90 7.01 8.26 13.34
CA SER A 90 7.16 7.39 14.51
C SER A 90 7.56 5.95 14.13
N GLU A 91 8.53 5.41 14.85
CA GLU A 91 8.97 4.01 14.77
C GLU A 91 8.41 3.15 15.93
N HIS A 92 7.25 3.54 16.46
CA HIS A 92 6.68 2.91 17.64
C HIS A 92 6.46 1.39 17.42
N PRO A 93 6.75 0.52 18.41
CA PRO A 93 6.58 -0.94 18.28
C PRO A 93 5.14 -1.41 17.99
N VAL A 94 4.15 -0.50 18.09
CA VAL A 94 2.76 -0.82 17.76
C VAL A 94 2.59 -1.26 16.31
N TYR A 95 3.39 -0.74 15.36
CA TYR A 95 3.35 -1.19 13.97
C TYR A 95 3.80 -2.65 13.83
N ASP A 96 4.70 -3.12 14.69
CA ASP A 96 5.11 -4.52 14.74
C ASP A 96 3.96 -5.36 15.28
N ARG A 97 3.33 -4.92 16.36
CA ARG A 97 2.16 -5.59 16.94
C ARG A 97 0.97 -5.64 15.98
N MET A 98 0.69 -4.55 15.28
CA MET A 98 -0.38 -4.47 14.28
C MET A 98 -0.15 -5.48 13.14
N ARG A 99 1.10 -5.73 12.74
CA ARG A 99 1.43 -6.78 11.76
C ARG A 99 1.14 -8.18 12.30
N GLU A 100 1.31 -8.42 13.60
CA GLU A 100 1.03 -9.72 14.22
C GLU A 100 -0.47 -10.06 14.26
N GLU A 101 -1.35 -9.05 14.28
CA GLU A 101 -2.81 -9.24 14.40
C GLU A 101 -3.47 -9.84 13.13
N ARG A 102 -2.77 -9.87 11.99
CA ARG A 102 -3.28 -10.43 10.72
C ARG A 102 -4.67 -9.94 10.33
N ALA A 103 -4.88 -8.64 10.49
CA ALA A 103 -6.12 -8.00 10.10
C ALA A 103 -6.33 -8.03 8.58
N HIS A 104 -7.60 -8.12 8.16
CA HIS A 104 -7.99 -8.16 6.75
C HIS A 104 -7.93 -6.78 6.09
N PHE A 105 -8.08 -5.72 6.88
CA PHE A 105 -7.93 -4.33 6.45
C PHE A 105 -7.68 -3.43 7.66
N LEU A 106 -7.24 -2.21 7.36
CA LEU A 106 -7.04 -1.12 8.30
C LEU A 106 -7.98 0.02 7.99
N LEU A 107 -8.56 0.63 9.03
CA LEU A 107 -9.22 1.92 8.96
C LEU A 107 -8.38 2.97 9.69
N HIS A 108 -7.81 3.92 8.93
CA HIS A 108 -7.12 5.07 9.50
C HIS A 108 -8.10 6.24 9.66
N LEU A 109 -8.32 6.72 10.89
CA LEU A 109 -9.40 7.69 11.19
C LEU A 109 -9.00 9.16 11.05
N GLY A 110 -7.74 9.45 10.77
CA GLY A 110 -7.25 10.82 10.58
C GLY A 110 -5.86 11.01 11.16
N ASP A 111 -5.31 12.21 11.00
CA ASP A 111 -3.99 12.58 11.50
C ASP A 111 -2.89 11.61 11.06
N PHE A 112 -2.87 11.31 9.76
CA PHE A 112 -1.81 10.47 9.18
C PHE A 112 -0.43 11.13 9.36
N HIS A 113 -0.38 12.45 9.26
CA HIS A 113 0.78 13.26 9.60
C HIS A 113 0.36 14.57 10.30
N TYR A 114 1.30 15.21 10.98
CA TYR A 114 1.12 16.41 11.82
C TYR A 114 1.93 17.62 11.31
N GLN A 115 2.16 17.72 9.99
CA GLN A 115 2.92 18.83 9.38
C GLN A 115 2.23 20.20 9.45
N ASN A 116 0.96 20.28 9.89
CA ASN A 116 0.21 21.53 10.05
C ASN A 116 0.34 22.47 8.83
N ILE A 117 0.08 21.93 7.65
CA ILE A 117 0.23 22.63 6.38
C ILE A 117 -0.93 23.61 6.22
N ASP A 118 -0.62 24.90 6.31
CA ASP A 118 -1.54 26.04 6.27
C ASP A 118 -1.66 26.68 4.88
N THR A 119 -0.89 26.18 3.91
CA THR A 119 -0.87 26.65 2.52
C THR A 119 -1.20 25.50 1.56
N ASN A 120 -1.90 25.77 0.47
CA ASN A 120 -2.15 24.77 -0.57
C ASN A 120 -0.89 24.52 -1.43
N ASP A 121 0.06 23.77 -0.87
CA ASP A 121 1.36 23.45 -1.48
C ASP A 121 1.54 21.94 -1.54
N GLN A 122 1.46 21.39 -2.75
CA GLN A 122 1.60 19.94 -3.01
C GLN A 122 2.91 19.37 -2.46
N SER A 123 4.03 20.10 -2.57
CA SER A 123 5.33 19.62 -2.13
C SER A 123 5.37 19.44 -0.61
N ARG A 124 4.66 20.29 0.14
CA ARG A 124 4.53 20.15 1.61
C ARG A 124 3.68 18.94 1.96
N TYR A 125 2.58 18.68 1.23
CA TYR A 125 1.76 17.49 1.44
C TYR A 125 2.55 16.22 1.17
N ASP A 126 3.27 16.17 0.04
CA ASP A 126 4.11 15.04 -0.34
C ASP A 126 5.17 14.77 0.74
N ALA A 127 5.86 15.80 1.23
CA ALA A 127 6.83 15.67 2.33
C ALA A 127 6.19 15.11 3.62
N GLY A 128 4.93 15.45 3.91
CA GLY A 128 4.18 14.89 5.03
C GLY A 128 3.93 13.38 4.89
N TYR A 129 3.54 12.93 3.70
CA TYR A 129 3.40 11.50 3.39
C TYR A 129 4.76 10.78 3.42
N GLU A 130 5.80 11.36 2.82
CA GLU A 130 7.16 10.80 2.79
C GLU A 130 7.75 10.62 4.20
N MET A 131 7.39 11.49 5.15
CA MET A 131 7.83 11.34 6.54
C MET A 131 7.28 10.07 7.19
N VAL A 132 6.02 9.72 6.90
CA VAL A 132 5.36 8.52 7.45
C VAL A 132 5.74 7.28 6.62
N LEU A 133 5.76 7.40 5.30
CA LEU A 133 5.99 6.33 4.34
C LEU A 133 7.46 6.21 3.92
N LYS A 134 8.38 6.76 4.72
CA LYS A 134 9.82 6.70 4.47
C LYS A 134 10.25 5.25 4.21
N PRO A 135 10.93 4.95 3.09
CA PRO A 135 11.36 3.58 2.81
C PRO A 135 12.16 2.96 3.96
N GLY A 136 11.74 1.76 4.37
CA GLY A 136 12.35 1.03 5.48
C GLY A 136 11.86 1.42 6.88
N SER A 137 10.99 2.43 7.02
CA SER A 137 10.31 2.70 8.29
C SER A 137 9.35 1.57 8.67
N LYS A 138 9.06 1.41 9.96
CA LYS A 138 7.99 0.51 10.42
C LYS A 138 6.62 0.85 9.83
N PRO A 139 6.16 2.11 9.80
CA PRO A 139 4.89 2.45 9.15
C PRO A 139 4.90 2.08 7.66
N ALA A 140 5.93 2.43 6.88
CA ALA A 140 5.98 2.08 5.46
C ALA A 140 5.92 0.56 5.25
N SER A 141 6.68 -0.20 6.05
CA SER A 141 6.69 -1.67 6.00
C SER A 141 5.32 -2.26 6.33
N PHE A 142 4.58 -1.65 7.26
CA PHE A 142 3.22 -2.03 7.58
C PHE A 142 2.25 -1.72 6.43
N TYR A 143 2.25 -0.51 5.88
CA TYR A 143 1.29 -0.12 4.84
C TYR A 143 1.51 -0.80 3.48
N LEU A 144 2.72 -1.28 3.19
CA LEU A 144 2.98 -2.06 1.97
C LEU A 144 2.22 -3.40 1.96
N SER A 145 1.88 -3.94 3.13
CA SER A 145 1.30 -5.28 3.27
C SER A 145 0.06 -5.28 4.15
N THR A 146 -1.09 -5.58 3.57
CA THR A 146 -2.38 -5.65 4.29
C THR A 146 -2.91 -7.06 4.48
N ALA A 147 -2.13 -8.09 4.08
CA ALA A 147 -2.46 -9.49 4.28
C ALA A 147 -1.28 -10.28 4.84
N THR A 148 -1.26 -10.46 6.16
CA THR A 148 -0.25 -11.27 6.87
C THR A 148 -0.81 -12.59 7.36
#